data_AF-A0A956T3U8-F1
#
_entry.id   AF-A0A956T3U8-F1
#
_cell.length_a   1.000
_cell.length_b   1.000
_cell.length_c   1.000
_cell.angle_alpha   90.00
_cell.angle_beta   90.00
_cell.angle_gamma   90.00
#
_symmetry.space_group_name_H-M   'P 1'
#
loop_
_entity.id
_entity.type
_entity.pdbx_description
1 polymer ?
#
loop_
_entity_poly.entity_id
_entity_poly.type
_entity_poly.pdbx_seq_one_letter_code
_entity_poly.pdbx_strand_id
1 'polypeptide(L)'
;MNVFQALDSMEEALNESKPLPWPMQARSVIDKERLKKLIARTRDSLPEEVHQARWISRETRRIAEETRGKADRVVKEAHSKAQEILNRAEIETQHRVQNSEVLVLARREAEKIIEKARSEADRVLGEADAKAAATKSEAENAARKLREESEQAAKKLRQESESDARRTREEADRYALKVLGGMEAELSKILTIVKQGQESLHD
;
A
#
# COMPACT_ATOMS: atom_id res chain seq x y z
N MET A 1 51.92 -33.22 50.33
CA MET A 1 53.29 -33.77 50.15
C MET A 1 53.17 -35.29 50.22
N ASN A 2 53.48 -36.00 49.14
CA ASN A 2 53.45 -37.47 49.13
C ASN A 2 54.84 -38.05 49.46
N VAL A 3 54.91 -39.35 49.78
CA VAL A 3 56.17 -40.02 50.16
C VAL A 3 57.25 -39.85 49.08
N PHE A 4 56.90 -39.87 47.80
CA PHE A 4 57.86 -39.63 46.71
C PHE A 4 58.39 -38.19 46.68
N GLN A 5 57.56 -37.17 46.87
CA GLN A 5 57.99 -35.77 46.96
C GLN A 5 58.92 -35.55 48.15
N ALA A 6 58.66 -36.22 49.28
CA ALA A 6 59.56 -36.18 50.43
C ALA A 6 60.91 -36.84 50.11
N LEU A 7 60.92 -37.99 49.44
CA LEU A 7 62.16 -38.66 49.01
C LEU A 7 62.94 -37.84 47.97
N ASP A 8 62.25 -37.25 46.97
CA ASP A 8 62.85 -36.40 45.95
C ASP A 8 63.45 -35.12 46.59
N SER A 9 62.72 -34.46 47.51
CA SER A 9 63.25 -33.30 48.26
C SER A 9 64.41 -33.67 49.19
N MET A 10 64.40 -34.87 49.78
CA MET A 10 65.53 -35.38 50.57
C MET A 10 66.77 -35.63 49.70
N GLU A 11 66.59 -36.17 48.50
CA GLU A 11 67.68 -36.41 47.54
C GLU A 11 68.24 -35.11 46.98
N GLU A 12 67.38 -34.14 46.66
CA GLU A 12 67.76 -32.79 46.21
C GLU A 12 68.56 -32.05 47.30
N ALA A 13 68.04 -31.99 48.53
CA ALA A 13 68.74 -31.39 49.67
C ALA A 13 70.10 -32.06 49.95
N LEU A 14 70.18 -33.39 49.76
CA LEU A 14 71.43 -34.13 49.90
C LEU A 14 72.40 -33.85 48.75
N ASN A 15 71.91 -33.67 47.53
CA ASN A 15 72.74 -33.32 46.38
C ASN A 15 73.34 -31.92 46.51
N GLU A 16 72.58 -30.96 47.03
CA GLU A 16 72.99 -29.58 47.27
C GLU A 16 73.87 -29.38 48.53
N SER A 17 74.03 -30.41 49.38
CA SER A 17 74.81 -30.31 50.61
C SER A 17 76.29 -30.02 50.32
N LYS A 18 76.82 -28.89 50.84
CA LYS A 18 78.24 -28.53 50.76
C LYS A 18 79.10 -29.33 51.76
N PRO A 19 80.33 -29.74 51.40
CA PRO A 19 81.21 -30.46 52.33
C PRO A 19 81.62 -29.58 53.52
N LEU A 20 81.70 -30.18 54.71
CA LEU A 20 81.99 -29.48 55.96
C LEU A 20 83.49 -29.09 56.09
N PRO A 21 83.84 -27.86 56.53
CA PRO A 21 85.22 -27.45 56.76
C PRO A 21 85.87 -28.15 57.98
N TRP A 22 87.20 -28.32 57.93
CA TRP A 22 88.02 -29.20 58.80
C TRP A 22 87.89 -29.06 60.35
N PRO A 23 87.51 -27.92 60.98
CA PRO A 23 87.30 -27.92 62.44
C PRO A 23 85.87 -28.28 62.91
N MET A 24 84.88 -28.40 62.00
CA MET A 24 83.46 -28.59 62.35
C MET A 24 82.96 -30.05 62.26
N GLN A 25 83.87 -31.01 62.07
CA GLN A 25 83.56 -32.43 61.89
C GLN A 25 83.11 -33.15 63.19
N ALA A 26 82.97 -32.43 64.31
CA ALA A 26 82.58 -32.97 65.62
C ALA A 26 81.07 -33.25 65.79
N ARG A 27 80.25 -33.03 64.76
CA ARG A 27 78.84 -33.48 64.74
C ARG A 27 78.72 -34.71 63.86
N SER A 28 77.85 -35.65 64.25
CA SER A 28 77.59 -36.92 63.56
C SER A 28 77.49 -36.73 62.04
N VAL A 29 78.56 -37.09 61.33
CA VAL A 29 78.66 -36.96 59.87
C VAL A 29 77.89 -38.10 59.23
N ILE A 30 76.83 -37.77 58.47
CA ILE A 30 76.08 -38.76 57.69
C ILE A 30 76.76 -38.91 56.33
N ASP A 31 77.12 -40.15 55.99
CA ASP A 31 77.69 -40.48 54.68
C ASP A 31 76.63 -40.25 53.59
N LYS A 32 76.98 -39.36 52.64
CA LYS A 32 76.10 -38.95 51.53
C LYS A 32 75.72 -40.14 50.63
N GLU A 33 76.67 -41.02 50.30
CA GLU A 33 76.41 -42.19 49.46
C GLU A 33 75.55 -43.23 50.19
N ARG A 34 75.77 -43.40 51.49
CA ARG A 34 74.95 -44.29 52.32
C ARG A 34 73.51 -43.80 52.43
N LEU A 35 73.31 -42.48 52.61
CA LEU A 35 71.97 -41.90 52.69
C LEU A 35 71.25 -41.96 51.33
N LYS A 36 71.96 -41.70 50.22
CA LYS A 36 71.41 -41.91 48.86
C LYS A 36 70.93 -43.34 48.65
N LYS A 37 71.74 -44.34 49.04
CA LYS A 37 71.35 -45.75 48.95
C LYS A 37 70.14 -46.08 49.81
N LEU A 38 70.02 -45.49 51.01
CA LEU A 38 68.84 -45.68 51.85
C LEU A 38 67.58 -45.08 51.22
N ILE A 39 67.66 -43.86 50.67
CA ILE A 39 66.55 -43.20 49.95
C ILE A 39 66.12 -44.06 48.75
N ALA A 40 67.08 -44.55 47.96
CA ALA A 40 66.81 -45.44 46.82
C ALA A 40 66.16 -46.75 47.27
N ARG A 41 66.65 -47.37 48.34
CA ARG A 41 66.07 -48.63 48.86
C ARG A 41 64.68 -48.43 49.44
N THR A 42 64.42 -47.29 50.09
CA THR A 42 63.08 -46.93 50.57
C THR A 42 62.14 -46.71 49.40
N ARG A 43 62.59 -46.08 48.31
CA ARG A 43 61.83 -45.92 47.07
C ARG A 43 61.50 -47.28 46.42
N ASP A 44 62.46 -48.20 46.37
CA ASP A 44 62.28 -49.54 45.79
C ASP A 44 61.43 -50.46 46.68
N SER A 45 61.39 -50.21 47.99
CA SER A 45 60.56 -50.96 48.94
C SER A 45 59.10 -50.53 48.96
N LEU A 46 58.73 -49.50 48.19
CA LEU A 46 57.34 -49.06 48.11
C LEU A 46 56.51 -50.11 47.34
N PRO A 47 55.34 -50.51 47.86
CA PRO A 47 54.47 -51.46 47.18
C PRO A 47 53.99 -50.93 45.81
N GLU A 48 53.75 -51.84 44.87
CA GLU A 48 53.25 -51.53 43.51
C GLU A 48 51.94 -50.72 43.56
N GLU A 49 51.11 -50.94 44.58
CA GLU A 49 49.85 -50.24 44.83
C GLU A 49 50.07 -48.72 45.02
N VAL A 50 51.22 -48.31 45.58
CA VAL A 50 51.55 -46.89 45.78
C VAL A 50 51.91 -46.21 44.46
N HIS A 51 52.55 -46.94 43.55
CA HIS A 51 52.82 -46.47 42.18
C HIS A 51 51.54 -46.37 41.36
N GLN A 52 50.68 -47.38 41.43
CA GLN A 52 49.37 -47.38 40.77
C GLN A 52 48.48 -46.25 41.26
N ALA A 53 48.39 -46.02 42.57
CA ALA A 53 47.61 -44.91 43.13
C ALA A 53 48.07 -43.53 42.60
N ARG A 54 49.38 -43.32 42.43
CA ARG A 54 49.93 -42.08 41.83
C ARG A 54 49.58 -41.97 40.35
N TRP A 55 49.64 -43.06 39.59
CA TRP A 55 49.25 -43.08 38.18
C TRP A 55 47.76 -42.76 38.03
N ILE A 56 46.89 -43.45 38.77
CA ILE A 56 45.44 -43.20 38.79
C ILE A 56 45.16 -41.74 39.17
N SER A 57 45.79 -41.20 40.20
CA SER A 57 45.60 -39.81 40.62
C SER A 57 45.96 -38.80 39.52
N ARG A 58 47.06 -39.03 38.79
CA ARG A 58 47.45 -38.19 37.65
C ARG A 58 46.45 -38.32 36.51
N GLU A 59 46.04 -39.54 36.19
CA GLU A 59 45.13 -39.83 35.09
C GLU A 59 43.72 -39.27 35.35
N THR A 60 43.21 -39.40 36.58
CA THR A 60 41.95 -38.76 37.00
C THR A 60 42.03 -37.24 36.89
N ARG A 61 43.16 -36.61 37.27
CA ARG A 61 43.34 -35.16 37.11
C ARG A 61 43.33 -34.75 35.63
N ARG A 62 44.05 -35.48 34.78
CA ARG A 62 44.06 -35.27 33.32
C ARG A 62 42.65 -35.35 32.73
N ILE A 63 41.92 -36.42 33.06
CA ILE A 63 40.53 -36.62 32.60
C ILE A 63 39.61 -35.51 33.12
N ALA A 64 39.77 -35.07 34.37
CA ALA A 64 38.97 -33.99 34.94
C ALA A 64 39.21 -32.66 34.22
N GLU A 65 40.46 -32.32 33.90
CA GLU A 65 40.82 -31.12 33.15
C GLU A 65 40.28 -31.18 31.70
N GLU A 66 40.43 -32.31 31.03
CA GLU A 66 39.87 -32.51 29.68
C GLU A 66 38.35 -32.43 29.65
N THR A 67 37.70 -33.02 30.64
CA THR A 67 36.24 -32.99 30.77
C THR A 67 35.75 -31.57 31.07
N ARG A 68 36.43 -30.82 31.94
CA ARG A 68 36.12 -29.41 32.18
C ARG A 68 36.28 -28.58 30.91
N GLY A 69 37.39 -28.74 30.17
CA GLY A 69 37.59 -28.04 28.91
C GLY A 69 36.56 -28.41 27.84
N LYS A 70 36.08 -29.66 27.80
CA LYS A 70 34.95 -30.07 26.94
C LYS A 70 33.65 -29.41 27.39
N ALA A 71 33.34 -29.39 28.69
CA ALA A 71 32.15 -28.75 29.22
C ALA A 71 32.13 -27.25 28.91
N ASP A 72 33.25 -26.55 29.14
CA ASP A 72 33.38 -25.12 28.84
C ASP A 72 33.18 -24.82 27.35
N ARG A 73 33.71 -25.68 26.47
CA ARG A 73 33.47 -25.57 25.02
C ARG A 73 32.00 -25.74 24.67
N VAL A 74 31.34 -26.78 25.20
CA VAL A 74 29.92 -27.03 24.95
C VAL A 74 29.06 -25.86 25.44
N VAL A 75 29.35 -25.33 26.63
CA VAL A 75 28.66 -24.15 27.18
C VAL A 75 28.87 -22.93 26.29
N LYS A 76 30.11 -22.68 25.85
CA LYS A 76 30.43 -21.56 24.96
C LYS A 76 29.74 -21.67 23.59
N GLU A 77 29.72 -22.86 23.01
CA GLU A 77 29.03 -23.13 21.75
C GLU A 77 27.52 -22.97 21.89
N ALA A 78 26.93 -23.47 22.98
CA ALA A 78 25.52 -23.30 23.28
C ALA A 78 25.15 -21.81 23.43
N HIS A 79 25.96 -21.04 24.15
CA HIS A 79 25.76 -19.58 24.27
C HIS A 79 25.88 -18.87 22.92
N SER A 80 26.91 -19.21 22.12
CA SER A 80 27.07 -18.65 20.77
C SER A 80 25.86 -18.96 19.89
N LYS A 81 25.37 -20.20 19.94
CA LYS A 81 24.19 -20.61 19.16
C LYS A 81 22.91 -19.94 19.65
N ALA A 82 22.73 -19.81 20.95
CA ALA A 82 21.61 -19.08 21.53
C ALA A 82 21.61 -17.61 21.09
N GLN A 83 22.79 -16.97 21.09
CA GLN A 83 22.92 -15.60 20.62
C GLN A 83 22.61 -15.46 19.13
N GLU A 84 23.07 -16.41 18.30
CA GLU A 84 22.75 -16.44 16.86
C GLU A 84 21.23 -16.57 16.62
N ILE A 85 20.57 -17.45 17.39
CA ILE A 85 19.12 -17.64 17.31
C ILE A 85 18.39 -16.36 17.73
N LEU A 86 18.82 -15.72 18.83
CA LEU A 86 18.22 -14.49 19.32
C LEU A 86 18.36 -13.37 18.28
N ASN A 87 19.56 -13.15 17.76
CA ASN A 87 19.82 -12.14 16.73
C ASN A 87 18.95 -12.39 15.48
N ARG A 88 18.82 -13.65 15.05
CA ARG A 88 17.96 -14.00 13.90
C ARG A 88 16.49 -13.72 14.20
N ALA A 89 16.01 -14.06 15.40
CA ALA A 89 14.64 -13.82 15.83
C ALA A 89 14.32 -12.32 15.92
N GLU A 90 15.26 -11.50 16.40
CA GLU A 90 15.13 -10.04 16.45
C GLU A 90 15.01 -9.45 15.03
N ILE A 91 15.90 -9.83 14.12
CA ILE A 91 15.88 -9.39 12.72
C ILE A 91 14.55 -9.78 12.06
N GLU A 92 14.12 -11.04 12.21
CA GLU A 92 12.85 -11.53 11.67
C GLU A 92 11.65 -10.77 12.24
N THR A 93 11.65 -10.50 13.55
CA THR A 93 10.59 -9.72 14.21
C THR A 93 10.56 -8.29 13.67
N GLN A 94 11.72 -7.65 13.50
CA GLN A 94 11.83 -6.32 12.93
C GLN A 94 11.29 -6.27 11.50
N HIS A 95 11.62 -7.24 10.65
CA HIS A 95 11.05 -7.35 9.30
C HIS A 95 9.54 -7.54 9.32
N ARG A 96 9.00 -8.36 10.23
CA ARG A 96 7.54 -8.54 10.37
C ARG A 96 6.83 -7.25 10.77
N VAL A 97 7.41 -6.50 11.72
CA VAL A 97 6.87 -5.20 12.14
C VAL A 97 6.91 -4.20 10.98
N GLN A 98 8.05 -4.07 10.30
CA GLN A 98 8.18 -3.19 9.13
C GLN A 98 7.20 -3.57 8.01
N ASN A 99 7.08 -4.86 7.68
CA ASN A 99 6.11 -5.34 6.69
C ASN A 99 4.66 -5.03 7.11
N SER A 100 4.35 -5.18 8.40
CA SER A 100 3.04 -4.80 8.95
C SER A 100 2.78 -3.30 8.80
N GLU A 101 3.77 -2.46 9.10
CA GLU A 101 3.67 -1.00 8.94
C GLU A 101 3.46 -0.61 7.47
N VAL A 102 4.23 -1.21 6.55
CA VAL A 102 4.06 -1.02 5.10
C VAL A 102 2.65 -1.42 4.67
N LEU A 103 2.12 -2.55 5.15
CA LEU A 103 0.75 -2.99 4.83
C LEU A 103 -0.31 -2.02 5.37
N VAL A 104 -0.13 -1.49 6.58
CA VAL A 104 -1.04 -0.50 7.18
C VAL A 104 -1.01 0.81 6.39
N LEU A 105 0.18 1.30 6.04
CA LEU A 105 0.35 2.51 5.22
C LEU A 105 -0.26 2.33 3.83
N ALA A 106 -0.02 1.19 3.18
CA ALA A 106 -0.59 0.87 1.87
C ALA A 106 -2.12 0.82 1.92
N ARG A 107 -2.71 0.19 2.95
CA ARG A 107 -4.17 0.18 3.15
C ARG A 107 -4.74 1.58 3.33
N ARG A 108 -4.11 2.39 4.19
CA ARG A 108 -4.53 3.78 4.42
C ARG A 108 -4.44 4.64 3.16
N GLU A 109 -3.40 4.46 2.36
CA GLU A 109 -3.25 5.20 1.11
C GLU A 109 -4.28 4.74 0.06
N ALA A 110 -4.54 3.44 -0.04
CA ALA A 110 -5.60 2.90 -0.89
C ALA A 110 -6.98 3.44 -0.50
N GLU A 111 -7.30 3.52 0.80
CA GLU A 111 -8.54 4.12 1.30
C GLU A 111 -8.66 5.60 0.89
N LYS A 112 -7.58 6.39 1.04
CA LYS A 112 -7.58 7.79 0.58
C LYS A 112 -7.79 7.91 -0.93
N ILE A 113 -7.18 7.02 -1.72
CA ILE A 113 -7.35 7.02 -3.18
C ILE A 113 -8.80 6.73 -3.54
N ILE A 114 -9.42 5.72 -2.90
CA ILE A 114 -10.83 5.38 -3.11
C ILE A 114 -11.72 6.55 -2.73
N GLU A 115 -11.48 7.19 -1.59
CA GLU A 115 -12.30 8.33 -1.14
C GLU A 115 -12.19 9.52 -2.09
N LYS A 116 -10.98 9.87 -2.53
CA LYS A 116 -10.77 10.91 -3.54
C LYS A 116 -11.46 10.58 -4.86
N ALA A 117 -11.36 9.33 -5.32
CA ALA A 117 -12.01 8.90 -6.56
C ALA A 117 -13.53 8.97 -6.45
N ARG A 118 -14.11 8.61 -5.30
CA ARG A 118 -15.56 8.74 -5.04
C ARG A 118 -16.00 10.20 -5.02
N SER A 119 -15.31 11.05 -4.26
CA SER A 119 -15.63 12.48 -4.20
C SER A 119 -15.53 13.16 -5.56
N GLU A 120 -14.55 12.78 -6.37
CA GLU A 120 -14.39 13.31 -7.73
C GLU A 120 -15.49 12.81 -8.66
N ALA A 121 -15.85 11.51 -8.57
CA ALA A 121 -16.97 10.96 -9.33
C ALA A 121 -18.29 11.67 -8.98
N ASP A 122 -18.58 11.88 -7.70
CA ASP A 122 -19.78 12.58 -7.24
C ASP A 122 -19.80 14.04 -7.74
N ARG A 123 -18.65 14.72 -7.72
CA ARG A 123 -18.50 16.08 -8.26
C ARG A 123 -18.80 16.12 -9.75
N VAL A 124 -18.19 15.23 -10.54
CA VAL A 124 -18.38 15.18 -11.99
C VAL A 124 -19.83 14.83 -12.34
N LEU A 125 -20.45 13.89 -11.62
CA LEU A 125 -21.86 13.55 -11.81
C LEU A 125 -22.78 14.73 -11.47
N GLY A 126 -22.54 15.42 -10.36
CA GLY A 126 -23.31 16.61 -9.99
C GLY A 126 -23.19 17.74 -11.01
N GLU A 127 -22.00 17.98 -11.55
CA GLU A 127 -21.78 18.95 -12.62
C GLU A 127 -22.48 18.55 -13.93
N ALA A 128 -22.42 17.27 -14.29
CA ALA A 128 -23.10 16.75 -15.46
C ALA A 128 -24.63 16.89 -15.34
N ASP A 129 -25.21 16.54 -14.20
CA ASP A 129 -26.64 16.66 -13.93
C ASP A 129 -27.09 18.12 -13.94
N ALA A 130 -26.33 19.02 -13.32
CA ALA A 130 -26.62 20.46 -13.34
C ALA A 130 -26.60 21.02 -14.77
N LYS A 131 -25.61 20.63 -15.57
CA LYS A 131 -25.50 21.05 -16.97
C LYS A 131 -26.62 20.47 -17.84
N ALA A 132 -27.00 19.22 -17.61
CA ALA A 132 -28.11 18.57 -18.30
C ALA A 132 -29.44 19.28 -17.98
N ALA A 133 -29.68 19.60 -16.70
CA ALA A 133 -30.86 20.33 -16.27
C ALA A 133 -30.93 21.74 -16.88
N ALA A 134 -29.81 22.47 -16.89
CA ALA A 134 -29.72 23.79 -17.51
C ALA A 134 -30.01 23.73 -19.02
N THR A 135 -29.36 22.82 -19.73
CA THR A 135 -29.56 22.64 -21.19
C THR A 135 -31.00 22.27 -21.52
N LYS A 136 -31.62 21.39 -20.71
CA LYS A 136 -33.03 21.02 -20.87
C LYS A 136 -33.94 22.24 -20.66
N SER A 137 -33.72 23.02 -19.61
CA SER A 137 -34.51 24.23 -19.33
C SER A 137 -34.37 25.27 -20.45
N GLU A 138 -33.16 25.46 -20.97
CA GLU A 138 -32.90 26.37 -22.10
C GLU A 138 -33.62 25.90 -23.36
N ALA A 139 -33.55 24.61 -23.68
CA ALA A 139 -34.24 24.02 -24.83
C ALA A 139 -35.78 24.13 -24.69
N GLU A 140 -36.34 23.89 -23.51
CA GLU A 140 -37.77 24.04 -23.24
C GLU A 140 -38.23 25.49 -23.41
N ASN A 141 -37.45 26.46 -22.93
CA ASN A 141 -37.75 27.88 -23.08
C ASN A 141 -37.65 28.34 -24.55
N ALA A 142 -36.62 27.89 -25.27
CA ALA A 142 -36.49 28.17 -26.70
C ALA A 142 -37.65 27.58 -27.52
N ALA A 143 -38.01 26.33 -27.23
CA ALA A 143 -39.14 25.67 -27.88
C ALA A 143 -40.47 26.35 -27.58
N ARG A 144 -40.68 26.82 -26.35
CA ARG A 144 -41.88 27.59 -25.97
C ARG A 144 -41.97 28.90 -26.76
N LYS A 145 -40.88 29.68 -26.78
CA LYS A 145 -40.83 30.97 -27.50
C LYS A 145 -41.10 30.78 -29.00
N LEU A 146 -40.46 29.78 -29.61
CA LEU A 146 -40.67 29.48 -31.03
C LEU A 146 -42.12 29.10 -31.34
N ARG A 147 -42.77 28.32 -30.47
CA ARG A 147 -44.20 27.99 -30.61
C ARG A 147 -45.08 29.22 -30.52
N GLU A 148 -44.85 30.09 -29.52
CA GLU A 148 -45.61 31.32 -29.34
C GLU A 148 -45.48 32.25 -30.57
N GLU A 149 -44.26 32.44 -31.08
CA GLU A 149 -44.00 33.23 -32.28
C GLU A 149 -44.67 32.63 -33.52
N SER A 150 -44.60 31.31 -33.69
CA SER A 150 -45.23 30.61 -34.81
C SER A 150 -46.76 30.71 -34.75
N GLU A 151 -47.36 30.59 -33.57
CA GLU A 151 -48.80 30.75 -33.38
C GLU A 151 -49.27 32.18 -33.68
N GLN A 152 -48.52 33.19 -33.24
CA GLN A 152 -48.84 34.59 -33.54
C GLN A 152 -48.71 34.89 -35.03
N ALA A 153 -47.65 34.41 -35.68
CA ALA A 153 -47.45 34.55 -37.12
C ALA A 153 -48.57 33.87 -37.91
N ALA A 154 -48.96 32.64 -37.52
CA ALA A 154 -50.06 31.92 -38.14
C ALA A 154 -51.41 32.64 -37.98
N LYS A 155 -51.68 33.20 -36.79
CA LYS A 155 -52.91 33.99 -36.54
C LYS A 155 -52.94 35.25 -37.40
N LYS A 156 -51.85 35.99 -37.48
CA LYS A 156 -51.75 37.21 -38.29
C LYS A 156 -51.94 36.91 -39.78
N LEU A 157 -51.23 35.91 -40.30
CA LEU A 157 -51.36 35.47 -41.69
C LEU A 157 -52.80 35.06 -42.03
N ARG A 158 -53.47 34.36 -41.10
CA ARG A 158 -54.87 33.96 -41.26
C ARG A 158 -55.81 35.17 -41.29
N GLN A 159 -55.64 36.13 -40.39
CA GLN A 159 -56.44 37.35 -40.37
C GLN A 159 -56.26 38.20 -41.64
N GLU A 160 -55.01 38.35 -42.10
CA GLU A 160 -54.71 39.05 -43.35
C GLU A 160 -55.36 38.36 -44.55
N SER A 161 -55.20 37.02 -44.64
CA SER A 161 -55.81 36.23 -45.71
C SER A 161 -57.34 36.31 -45.71
N GLU A 162 -57.97 36.29 -44.52
CA GLU A 162 -59.43 36.42 -44.38
C GLU A 162 -59.90 37.83 -44.78
N SER A 163 -59.15 38.88 -44.44
CA SER A 163 -59.44 40.27 -44.83
C SER A 163 -59.30 40.47 -46.34
N ASP A 164 -58.23 39.95 -46.94
CA ASP A 164 -57.98 40.05 -48.38
C ASP A 164 -59.04 39.29 -49.17
N ALA A 165 -59.36 38.05 -48.76
CA ALA A 165 -60.43 37.27 -49.39
C ALA A 165 -61.78 38.01 -49.31
N ARG A 166 -62.07 38.64 -48.16
CA ARG A 166 -63.28 39.45 -48.00
C ARG A 166 -63.29 40.65 -48.94
N ARG A 167 -62.17 41.39 -49.02
CA ARG A 167 -62.03 42.55 -49.90
C ARG A 167 -62.20 42.16 -51.37
N THR A 168 -61.56 41.09 -51.82
CA THR A 168 -61.72 40.57 -53.18
C THR A 168 -63.17 40.20 -53.48
N ARG A 169 -63.89 39.62 -52.51
CA ARG A 169 -65.32 39.29 -52.67
C ARG A 169 -66.18 40.54 -52.81
N GLU A 170 -65.98 41.54 -51.95
CA GLU A 170 -66.70 42.82 -52.03
C GLU A 170 -66.42 43.59 -53.32
N GLU A 171 -65.17 43.56 -53.81
CA GLU A 171 -64.78 44.16 -55.09
C GLU A 171 -65.41 43.42 -56.29
N ALA A 172 -65.46 42.09 -56.25
CA ALA A 172 -66.12 41.28 -57.26
C ALA A 172 -67.65 41.52 -57.30
N ASP A 173 -68.30 41.57 -56.14
CA ASP A 173 -69.74 41.88 -56.02
C ASP A 173 -70.04 43.27 -56.57
N ARG A 174 -69.20 44.27 -56.25
CA ARG A 174 -69.33 45.64 -56.76
C ARG A 174 -69.16 45.69 -58.28
N TYR A 175 -68.19 44.96 -58.82
CA TYR A 175 -67.99 44.86 -60.25
C TYR A 175 -69.21 44.22 -60.95
N ALA A 176 -69.73 43.10 -60.41
CA ALA A 176 -70.90 42.43 -60.94
C ALA A 176 -72.12 43.37 -60.96
N LEU A 177 -72.38 44.11 -59.87
CA LEU A 177 -73.46 45.09 -59.82
C LEU A 177 -73.30 46.21 -60.86
N LYS A 178 -72.08 46.72 -61.06
CA LYS A 178 -71.80 47.74 -62.08
C LYS A 178 -72.08 47.22 -63.50
N VAL A 179 -71.63 46.01 -63.81
CA VAL A 179 -71.87 45.37 -65.12
C VAL A 179 -73.37 45.14 -65.34
N LEU A 180 -74.07 44.59 -64.35
CA LEU A 180 -75.52 44.34 -64.41
C LEU A 180 -76.32 45.64 -64.57
N GLY A 181 -76.00 46.68 -63.82
CA GLY A 181 -76.66 47.99 -63.96
C GLY A 181 -76.37 48.65 -65.31
N GLY A 182 -75.17 48.46 -65.87
CA GLY A 182 -74.86 48.87 -67.23
C GLY A 182 -75.70 48.13 -68.27
N MET A 183 -75.86 46.81 -68.13
CA MET A 183 -76.73 46.01 -69.01
C MET A 183 -78.20 46.43 -68.90
N GLU A 184 -78.70 46.71 -67.69
CA GLU A 184 -80.05 47.22 -67.46
C GLU A 184 -80.28 48.55 -68.17
N ALA A 185 -79.32 49.48 -68.09
CA ALA A 185 -79.41 50.77 -68.76
C ALA A 185 -79.45 50.62 -70.29
N GLU A 186 -78.62 49.75 -70.87
CA GLU A 186 -78.62 49.49 -72.32
C GLU A 186 -79.92 48.81 -72.79
N LEU A 187 -80.40 47.80 -72.04
CA LEU A 187 -81.68 47.16 -72.34
C LEU A 187 -82.85 48.16 -72.26
N SER A 188 -82.82 49.08 -71.31
CA SER A 188 -83.82 50.14 -71.17
C SER A 188 -83.81 51.11 -72.35
N LYS A 189 -82.64 51.47 -72.88
CA LYS A 189 -82.52 52.27 -74.10
C LYS A 189 -83.13 51.55 -75.30
N ILE A 190 -82.78 50.27 -75.49
CA ILE A 190 -83.35 49.45 -76.57
C ILE A 190 -84.87 49.38 -76.46
N LEU A 191 -85.40 49.11 -75.27
CA LEU A 191 -86.85 49.07 -75.02
C LEU A 191 -87.52 50.40 -75.36
N THR A 192 -86.88 51.53 -75.03
CA THR A 192 -87.39 52.88 -75.35
C THR A 192 -87.45 53.10 -76.86
N ILE A 193 -86.41 52.72 -77.60
CA ILE A 193 -86.37 52.79 -79.06
C ILE A 193 -87.49 51.93 -79.67
N VAL A 194 -87.69 50.71 -79.16
CA VAL A 194 -88.78 49.82 -79.62
C VAL A 194 -90.15 50.46 -79.38
N LYS A 195 -90.38 51.05 -78.20
CA LYS A 195 -91.63 51.76 -77.88
C LYS A 195 -91.89 52.94 -78.82
N GLN A 196 -90.88 53.78 -79.05
CA GLN A 196 -90.99 54.90 -80.00
C GLN A 196 -91.27 54.42 -81.43
N GLY A 197 -90.62 53.33 -81.85
CA GLY A 197 -90.89 52.69 -83.13
C GLY A 197 -92.33 52.15 -83.25
N GLN A 198 -92.86 51.54 -82.18
CA GLN A 198 -94.25 51.09 -82.13
C GLN A 198 -95.25 52.25 -82.20
N GLU A 199 -94.98 53.37 -81.52
CA GLU A 199 -95.81 54.58 -81.58
C GLU A 199 -95.82 55.18 -83.00
N SER A 200 -94.66 55.24 -83.67
CA SER A 200 -94.55 55.76 -85.05
C SER A 200 -95.22 54.93 -86.15
N LEU A 201 -95.67 53.71 -85.84
CA LEU A 201 -96.44 52.86 -86.76
C LEU A 201 -97.96 53.07 -86.64
N HIS A 202 -98.40 53.83 -85.64
CA HIS A 202 -99.81 54.14 -85.37
C HIS A 202 -100.24 55.56 -85.79
N ASP A 203 -99.32 56.35 -86.35
CA ASP A 203 -99.56 57.60 -87.09
C ASP A 203 -99.40 57.38 -88.61
#